data_AF-A0A921IPP2-F1
#
_entry.id   AF-A0A921IPP2-F1
#
_cell.length_a   1.000
_cell.length_b   1.000
_cell.length_c   1.000
_cell.angle_alpha   90.00
_cell.angle_beta   90.00
_cell.angle_gamma   90.00
#
_symmetry.space_group_name_H-M   'P 1'
#
loop_
_entity.id
_entity.type
_entity.pdbx_description
1 polymer ?
#
loop_
_entity_poly.entity_id
_entity_poly.type
_entity_poly.pdbx_seq_one_letter_code
_entity_poly.pdbx_strand_id
1 'polypeptide(L)' 'NVEFSRWGTVFADDKLAAAIVDRVVHHGRLVEFGGPSHRLEESLMLGKSGS' A
#
# COMPACT_ATOMS: atom_id res chain seq x y z
N ASN A 1 -1.01 3.29 -2.75
CA ASN A 1 0.45 3.04 -2.84
C ASN A 1 1.10 3.78 -1.70
N VAL A 2 1.53 3.10 -0.64
CA VAL A 2 2.19 3.78 0.49
C VAL A 2 3.66 3.89 0.13
N GLU A 3 4.12 5.12 -0.09
CA GLU A 3 5.52 5.46 -0.35
C GLU A 3 6.44 4.76 0.66
N PHE A 4 7.53 4.15 0.17
CA PHE A 4 8.48 3.36 0.97
C PHE A 4 9.03 4.14 2.17
N SER A 5 9.13 5.46 2.06
CA SER A 5 9.55 6.38 3.12
C SER A 5 8.63 6.43 4.34
N ARG A 6 7.35 6.04 4.23
CA ARG A 6 6.40 6.00 5.35
C ARG A 6 6.43 4.68 6.13
N TRP A 7 7.15 3.66 5.65
CA TRP A 7 7.24 2.37 6.33
C TRP A 7 8.06 2.46 7.62
N GLY A 8 9.08 3.32 7.68
CA GLY A 8 9.87 3.58 8.89
C GLY A 8 9.07 4.19 10.04
N THR A 9 7.92 4.82 9.77
CA THR A 9 7.00 5.30 10.82
C THR A 9 6.07 4.19 11.34
N VAL A 10 5.80 3.16 10.52
CA VAL A 10 4.92 2.02 10.87
C VAL A 10 5.69 0.94 11.62
N PHE A 11 6.94 0.71 11.23
CA PHE A 11 7.86 -0.19 11.91
C PHE A 11 8.99 0.68 12.43
N ALA A 12 8.95 1.00 13.72
CA ALA A 12 9.76 2.01 14.43
C ALA A 12 11.29 2.00 14.23
N ASP A 13 11.84 1.16 13.36
CA ASP A 13 13.24 1.07 12.94
C ASP A 13 13.33 0.60 11.46
N ASP A 14 14.12 1.31 10.65
CA ASP A 14 14.32 1.01 9.22
C ASP A 14 14.86 -0.41 8.95
N LYS A 15 15.67 -0.96 9.87
CA LYS A 15 16.16 -2.35 9.78
C LYS A 15 15.04 -3.35 9.98
N LEU A 16 14.10 -3.06 10.88
CA LEU A 16 12.93 -3.91 11.09
C LEU A 16 12.01 -3.88 9.87
N ALA A 17 11.77 -2.68 9.31
CA ALA A 17 11.03 -2.53 8.06
C ALA A 17 11.66 -3.35 6.93
N ALA A 18 12.98 -3.24 6.75
CA ALA A 18 13.73 -4.00 5.74
C ALA A 18 13.61 -5.52 5.96
N ALA A 19 13.74 -6.00 7.19
CA ALA A 19 13.63 -7.43 7.50
C ALA A 19 12.21 -7.99 7.25
N ILE A 20 11.16 -7.20 7.50
CA ILE A 20 9.77 -7.59 7.21
C ILE A 20 9.54 -7.65 5.70
N VAL A 21 9.98 -6.62 4.97
CA VAL A 21 9.89 -6.58 3.51
C VAL A 21 10.64 -7.77 2.89
N ASP A 22 11.87 -8.03 3.34
CA ASP A 22 12.67 -9.17 2.88
C ASP A 22 11.92 -10.50 3.10
N ARG A 23 11.35 -10.73 4.29
CA ARG A 23 10.59 -11.96 4.58
C ARG A 23 9.34 -12.10 3.71
N VAL A 24 8.62 -11.01 3.45
CA VAL A 24 7.43 -11.00 2.58
C VAL A 24 7.81 -11.21 1.13
N VAL A 25 8.92 -10.66 0.65
CA VAL A 25 9.41 -10.87 -0.72
C VAL A 25 9.94 -12.28 -0.90
N HIS A 26 10.62 -12.84 0.10
CA HIS A 26 11.19 -14.19 0.03
C HIS A 26 10.12 -15.29 0.02
N HIS A 27 9.04 -15.13 0.80
CA HIS A 27 7.99 -16.14 0.91
C HIS A 27 6.69 -15.79 0.18
N GLY A 28 6.51 -14.52 -0.18
CA GLY A 28 5.32 -14.04 -0.86
C GLY A 28 5.46 -14.07 -2.37
N ARG A 29 4.33 -14.13 -3.05
CA ARG A 29 4.23 -13.96 -4.49
C ARG A 29 3.58 -12.62 -4.74
N LEU A 30 4.31 -11.70 -5.38
CA LEU A 30 3.76 -10.42 -5.80
C LEU A 30 2.68 -10.66 -6.85
N VAL A 31 1.47 -10.20 -6.58
CA VAL A 31 0.35 -10.23 -7.53
C VAL A 31 0.01 -8.79 -7.86
N GLU A 32 0.39 -8.37 -9.05
CA GLU A 32 0.06 -7.05 -9.56
C GLU A 32 -1.36 -7.07 -10.12
N PHE A 33 -2.23 -6.23 -9.56
CA PHE A 33 -3.56 -6.00 -10.10
C PHE A 33 -3.50 -4.75 -10.98
N GLY A 34 -3.64 -4.92 -12.29
CA GLY A 34 -3.67 -3.83 -13.27
C GLY A 34 -5.03 -3.13 -13.41
N GLY A 35 -6.01 -3.51 -12.59
CA GLY A 35 -7.35 -2.92 -12.62
C GLY A 35 -7.46 -1.62 -11.81
N PRO A 36 -8.47 -0.77 -12.11
CA PRO A 36 -8.73 0.43 -11.34
C PRO A 36 -9.04 0.09 -9.87
N SER A 37 -8.62 0.96 -8.95
CA SER A 37 -8.90 0.79 -7.53
C SER A 37 -10.38 1.05 -7.25
N HIS A 38 -11.15 0.00 -6.95
CA HIS A 38 -12.56 0.11 -6.59
C HIS A 38 -12.82 1.11 -5.44
N ARG A 39 -11.95 1.13 -4.42
CA ARG A 39 -12.06 2.10 -3.31
C ARG A 39 -11.86 3.54 -3.76
N LEU A 40 -10.99 3.76 -4.76
CA LEU A 40 -10.73 5.08 -5.31
C LEU A 40 -11.93 5.53 -6.16
N GLU A 41 -12.50 4.62 -6.95
CA GLU A 41 -13.72 4.87 -7.73
C GLU A 41 -14.91 5.22 -6.84
N GLU A 42 -15.15 4.46 -5.76
CA GLU A 42 -16.20 4.78 -4.78
C GLU A 42 -15.96 6.12 -4.07
N SER A 43 -14.71 6.43 -3.71
CA SER A 43 -14.35 7.72 -3.08
C SER A 43 -14.59 8.90 -4.03
N LEU A 44 -14.28 8.73 -5.32
CA LEU A 44 -14.55 9.72 -6.37
C LEU A 44 -16.05 9.85 -6.65
N MET A 45 -16.83 8.76 -6.59
CA MET A 45 -18.28 8.80 -6.74
C MET A 45 -18.95 9.55 -5.57
N LEU A 46 -18.54 9.29 -4.32
CA LEU A 46 -19.05 10.04 -3.16
C LEU A 46 -18.71 11.53 -3.21
N GLY A 47 -17.54 11.89 -3.74
CA GLY A 47 -17.16 13.29 -3.94
C GLY A 47 -17.97 14.02 -5.02
N LYS A 48 -18.58 13.26 -5.95
CA LYS A 48 -19.34 13.82 -7.09
C LYS A 48 -20.83 14.01 -6.80
N SER A 49 -21.38 13.34 -5.78
CA SER A 49 -22.78 13.50 -5.36
C SER A 49 -23.02 14.66 -4.38
N GLY A 50 -21.98 15.42 -4.03
CA GLY A 50 -22.03 16.54 -3.08
C GLY A 50 -21.86 17.93 -3.68
N SER A 51 -22.03 18.11 -5.00
CA SER A 51 -21.91 19.41 -5.67
C SER A 51 -23.11 19.76 -6.53
#